data_AF-A0A957YJJ7-F1
#
_entry.id   AF-A0A957YJJ7-F1
#
_cell.length_a   1.000
_cell.length_b   1.000
_cell.length_c   1.000
_cell.angle_alpha   90.00
_cell.angle_beta   90.00
_cell.angle_gamma   90.00
#
_symmetry.space_group_name_H-M   'P 1'
#
loop_
_entity.id
_entity.type
_entity.pdbx_description
1 polymer ?
#
loop_
_entity_poly.entity_id
_entity_poly.type
_entity_poly.pdbx_seq_one_letter_code
_entity_poly.pdbx_strand_id
1 'polypeptide(L)'
;MKKQLKKFAPAWLMNQWIIFNEQTRLNRLNQLNCDTTPLANINQINLADLFYTHTHEDEWQHVQEQMRRVSPSHSGGANTGSYKALYCLIRYLAPASILEIGTRLGVSAAYMALGLKTACRTAPTQELRLVTVDIEDVNDPHTRPWARYGSKYSPVDMMAELECAHFVTFITANSLDFIAKKEAGYD
;
A
#
# COMPACT_ATOMS: atom_id res chain seq x y z
N MET A 1 -31.34 23.15 14.22
CA MET A 1 -30.11 23.60 14.91
C MET A 1 -28.78 23.04 14.38
N LYS A 2 -28.69 21.85 13.76
CA LYS A 2 -27.40 21.20 13.42
C LYS A 2 -26.59 21.77 12.22
N LYS A 3 -27.18 22.58 11.32
CA LYS A 3 -26.49 23.05 10.09
C LYS A 3 -25.77 24.40 10.22
N GLN A 4 -26.14 25.27 11.17
CA GLN A 4 -25.58 26.62 11.26
C GLN A 4 -24.33 26.73 12.16
N LEU A 5 -24.19 25.86 13.17
CA LEU A 5 -23.00 25.82 14.05
C LEU A 5 -21.71 25.37 13.33
N LYS A 6 -21.83 24.57 12.25
CA LYS A 6 -20.67 24.13 11.45
C LYS A 6 -19.97 25.25 10.69
N LYS A 7 -20.62 26.40 10.50
CA LYS A 7 -20.08 27.52 9.71
C LYS A 7 -19.11 28.42 10.49
N PHE A 8 -19.11 28.32 11.82
CA PHE A 8 -18.36 29.21 12.72
C PHE A 8 -17.40 28.48 13.66
N ALA A 9 -17.42 27.14 13.69
CA ALA A 9 -16.48 26.37 14.50
C ALA A 9 -15.12 26.27 13.78
N PRO A 10 -14.00 26.61 14.45
CA PRO A 10 -12.66 26.37 13.94
C PRO A 10 -12.49 24.91 13.47
N ALA A 11 -11.80 24.71 12.35
CA ALA A 11 -11.62 23.39 11.75
C ALA A 11 -11.01 22.37 12.73
N TRP A 12 -10.15 22.81 13.65
CA TRP A 12 -9.56 21.95 14.68
C TRP A 12 -10.60 21.40 15.67
N LEU A 13 -11.58 22.21 16.09
CA LEU A 13 -12.68 21.76 16.98
C LEU A 13 -13.61 20.79 16.27
N MET A 14 -13.89 21.02 14.98
CA MET A 14 -14.67 20.09 14.17
C MET A 14 -13.95 18.77 13.94
N ASN A 15 -12.65 18.80 13.68
CA ASN A 15 -11.84 17.57 13.58
C ASN A 15 -11.82 16.80 14.90
N GLN A 16 -11.62 17.48 16.03
CA GLN A 16 -11.65 16.83 17.35
C GLN A 16 -13.02 16.18 17.64
N TRP A 17 -14.12 16.86 17.28
CA TRP A 17 -15.46 16.30 17.44
C TRP A 17 -15.71 15.10 16.52
N ILE A 18 -15.25 15.16 15.26
CA ILE A 18 -15.33 14.03 14.32
C ILE A 18 -14.52 12.85 14.85
N ILE A 19 -13.27 13.08 15.27
CA ILE A 19 -12.39 12.05 15.85
C ILE A 19 -13.07 11.41 17.05
N PHE A 20 -13.59 12.21 18.00
CA PHE A 20 -14.28 11.70 19.17
C PHE A 20 -15.50 10.84 18.81
N ASN A 21 -16.30 11.29 17.84
CA ASN A 21 -17.51 10.58 17.43
C ASN A 21 -17.20 9.28 16.66
N GLU A 22 -16.17 9.29 15.81
CA GLU A 22 -15.68 8.10 15.11
C GLU A 22 -15.05 7.10 16.10
N GLN A 23 -14.26 7.57 17.09
CA GLN A 23 -13.73 6.73 18.16
C GLN A 23 -14.86 6.07 18.96
N THR A 24 -15.92 6.82 19.27
CA THR A 24 -17.09 6.31 19.99
C THR A 24 -17.84 5.27 19.15
N ARG A 25 -17.96 5.46 17.83
CA ARG A 25 -18.54 4.46 16.92
C ARG A 25 -17.68 3.21 16.84
N LEU A 26 -16.36 3.37 16.70
CA LEU A 26 -15.39 2.27 16.65
C LEU A 26 -15.45 1.42 17.92
N ASN A 27 -15.49 2.06 19.09
CA ASN A 27 -15.58 1.37 20.39
C ASN A 27 -16.90 0.62 20.61
N ARG A 28 -17.94 0.92 19.82
CA ARG A 28 -19.23 0.21 19.85
C ARG A 28 -19.29 -0.96 18.87
N LEU A 29 -18.30 -1.11 17.99
CA LEU A 29 -18.24 -2.27 17.12
C LEU A 29 -17.88 -3.50 17.96
N ASN A 30 -18.53 -4.62 17.68
CA ASN A 30 -18.16 -5.88 18.29
C ASN A 30 -16.71 -6.19 17.94
N GLN A 31 -15.88 -6.45 18.96
CA GLN A 31 -14.54 -6.94 18.74
C GLN A 31 -14.63 -8.34 18.12
N LEU A 32 -14.05 -8.50 16.95
CA LEU A 32 -13.88 -9.79 16.32
C LEU A 32 -12.57 -10.39 16.83
N ASN A 33 -12.62 -11.63 17.30
CA ASN A 33 -11.42 -12.38 17.59
C ASN A 33 -10.78 -12.76 16.24
N CYS A 34 -9.60 -12.23 15.98
CA CYS A 34 -8.81 -12.59 14.80
C CYS A 34 -7.91 -13.77 15.19
N ASP A 35 -7.96 -14.86 14.44
CA ASP A 35 -6.98 -15.93 14.60
C ASP A 35 -5.62 -15.45 14.08
N THR A 36 -4.69 -15.21 15.00
CA THR A 36 -3.34 -14.77 14.69
C THR A 36 -2.36 -15.92 14.49
N THR A 37 -2.81 -17.17 14.62
CA THR A 37 -1.96 -18.37 14.45
C THR A 37 -1.23 -18.40 13.10
N PRO A 38 -1.82 -17.95 11.98
CA PRO A 38 -1.12 -17.90 10.70
C PRO A 38 -0.03 -16.82 10.60
N LEU A 39 0.00 -15.84 11.51
CA LEU A 39 0.95 -14.73 11.45
C LEU A 39 2.34 -15.16 11.93
N ALA A 40 3.36 -14.87 11.14
CA ALA A 40 4.75 -15.07 11.53
C ALA A 40 5.11 -14.21 12.76
N ASN A 41 5.97 -14.74 13.64
CA ASN A 41 6.40 -14.03 14.83
C ASN A 41 7.45 -12.97 14.49
N ILE A 42 7.06 -11.69 14.56
CA ILE A 42 7.92 -10.56 14.24
C ILE A 42 9.15 -10.42 15.17
N ASN A 43 9.14 -11.02 16.36
CA ASN A 43 10.26 -10.94 17.31
C ASN A 43 11.53 -11.64 16.79
N GLN A 44 11.44 -12.37 15.68
CA GLN A 44 12.60 -12.96 14.99
C GLN A 44 13.28 -11.98 14.03
N ILE A 45 12.67 -10.83 13.73
CA ILE A 45 13.19 -9.84 12.79
C ILE A 45 13.67 -8.62 13.56
N ASN A 46 14.96 -8.30 13.44
CA ASN A 46 15.50 -7.06 13.99
C ASN A 46 15.20 -5.90 13.02
N LEU A 47 14.08 -5.21 13.24
CA LEU A 47 13.63 -4.10 12.39
C LEU A 47 14.64 -2.94 12.35
N ALA A 48 15.32 -2.66 13.47
CA ALA A 48 16.33 -1.61 13.50
C ALA A 48 17.48 -1.96 12.57
N ASP A 49 17.99 -3.19 12.69
CA ASP A 49 19.03 -3.70 11.79
C ASP A 49 18.58 -3.67 10.33
N LEU A 50 17.36 -4.13 10.03
CA LEU A 50 16.79 -4.09 8.68
C LEU A 50 16.78 -2.66 8.08
N PHE A 51 16.35 -1.66 8.85
CA PHE A 51 16.27 -0.29 8.35
C PHE A 51 17.61 0.46 8.33
N TYR A 52 18.59 0.07 9.15
CA TYR A 52 19.88 0.77 9.29
C TYR A 52 21.06 0.08 8.61
N THR A 53 21.04 -1.23 8.40
CA THR A 53 22.19 -1.99 7.87
C THR A 53 21.90 -2.69 6.53
N HIS A 54 20.66 -3.12 6.28
CA HIS A 54 20.32 -3.94 5.11
C HIS A 54 19.88 -3.12 3.89
N THR A 55 19.70 -1.82 4.03
CA THR A 55 19.35 -0.93 2.92
C THR A 55 20.54 -0.06 2.60
N HIS A 56 21.25 -0.37 1.52
CA HIS A 56 22.30 0.49 1.01
C HIS A 56 21.67 1.81 0.56
N GLU A 57 22.20 2.94 1.05
CA GLU A 57 21.63 4.25 0.73
C GLU A 57 21.59 4.47 -0.80
N ASP A 58 22.59 3.98 -1.53
CA ASP A 58 22.62 4.03 -3.00
C ASP A 58 21.46 3.27 -3.66
N GLU A 59 21.08 2.09 -3.13
CA GLU A 59 19.93 1.32 -3.61
C GLU A 59 18.64 2.11 -3.37
N TRP A 60 18.49 2.69 -2.19
CA TRP A 60 17.33 3.51 -1.86
C TRP A 60 17.24 4.76 -2.75
N GLN A 61 18.36 5.45 -3.00
CA GLN A 61 18.40 6.60 -3.90
C GLN A 61 18.00 6.20 -5.33
N HIS A 62 18.43 5.03 -5.80
CA HIS A 62 18.02 4.51 -7.10
C HIS A 62 16.50 4.29 -7.18
N VAL A 63 15.92 3.63 -6.17
CA VAL A 63 14.48 3.41 -6.06
C VAL A 63 13.71 4.73 -6.00
N GLN A 64 14.20 5.72 -5.25
CA GLN A 64 13.58 7.04 -5.20
C GLN A 64 13.58 7.73 -6.55
N GLU A 65 14.68 7.64 -7.31
CA GLU A 65 14.75 8.23 -8.65
C GLU A 65 13.80 7.55 -9.63
N GLN A 66 13.65 6.22 -9.58
CA GLN A 66 12.63 5.50 -10.35
C GLN A 66 11.22 5.99 -9.96
N MET A 67 10.93 6.04 -8.66
CA MET A 67 9.62 6.44 -8.16
C MET A 67 9.29 7.91 -8.44
N ARG A 68 10.28 8.81 -8.47
CA ARG A 68 10.11 10.22 -8.82
C ARG A 68 9.58 10.43 -10.25
N ARG A 69 9.88 9.50 -11.16
CA ARG A 69 9.43 9.56 -12.56
C ARG A 69 7.96 9.20 -12.73
N VAL A 70 7.45 8.34 -11.86
CA VAL A 70 6.12 7.73 -12.02
C VAL A 70 5.11 8.14 -10.96
N SER A 71 5.58 8.53 -9.78
CA SER A 71 4.71 8.86 -8.65
C SER A 71 4.05 10.23 -8.82
N PRO A 72 2.78 10.39 -8.40
CA PRO A 72 2.16 11.69 -8.33
C PRO A 72 2.88 12.59 -7.33
N SER A 73 2.94 13.90 -7.62
CA SER A 73 3.54 14.89 -6.71
C SER A 73 2.85 14.96 -5.35
N HIS A 74 1.58 14.53 -5.27
CA HIS A 74 0.79 14.45 -4.05
C HIS A 74 0.14 13.07 -3.94
N SER A 75 0.85 12.11 -3.37
CA SER A 75 0.31 10.74 -3.16
C SER A 75 -0.73 10.67 -2.03
N GLY A 76 -0.75 11.65 -1.11
CA GLY A 76 -1.82 11.87 -0.14
C GLY A 76 -2.17 10.66 0.75
N GLY A 77 -1.24 9.72 0.94
CA GLY A 77 -1.50 8.42 1.58
C GLY A 77 -0.43 7.99 2.59
N ALA A 78 0.85 7.99 2.20
CA ALA A 78 1.96 7.70 3.11
C ALA A 78 3.13 8.69 2.91
N ASN A 79 3.95 8.83 3.95
CA ASN A 79 5.16 9.66 3.89
C ASN A 79 6.35 8.85 3.33
N THR A 80 7.42 9.53 2.94
CA THR A 80 8.62 8.91 2.37
C THR A 80 9.24 7.84 3.27
N GLY A 81 9.19 8.02 4.60
CA GLY A 81 9.68 7.03 5.56
C GLY A 81 8.86 5.74 5.55
N SER A 82 7.54 5.83 5.42
CA SER A 82 6.67 4.65 5.29
C SER A 82 6.96 3.85 4.02
N TYR A 83 7.20 4.53 2.89
CA TYR A 83 7.57 3.85 1.64
C TYR A 83 8.95 3.23 1.70
N LYS A 84 9.93 3.90 2.35
CA LYS A 84 11.25 3.30 2.63
C LYS A 84 11.07 2.03 3.44
N ALA A 85 10.35 2.11 4.56
CA ALA A 85 10.11 0.96 5.43
C ALA A 85 9.46 -0.21 4.67
N LEU A 86 8.43 0.07 3.86
CA LEU A 86 7.75 -0.94 3.06
C LEU A 86 8.69 -1.61 2.06
N TYR A 87 9.47 -0.81 1.31
CA TYR A 87 10.47 -1.32 0.38
C TYR A 87 11.48 -2.23 1.10
N CYS A 88 12.07 -1.76 2.20
CA CYS A 88 13.08 -2.51 2.97
C CYS A 88 12.52 -3.83 3.51
N LEU A 89 11.28 -3.82 4.01
CA LEU A 89 10.62 -5.01 4.53
C LEU A 89 10.45 -6.08 3.44
N ILE A 90 9.89 -5.70 2.29
CA ILE A 90 9.71 -6.65 1.17
C ILE A 90 11.05 -7.12 0.63
N ARG A 91 12.03 -6.22 0.51
CA ARG A 91 13.38 -6.53 0.05
C ARG A 91 14.09 -7.56 0.95
N TYR A 92 13.88 -7.47 2.26
CA TYR A 92 14.49 -8.34 3.26
C TYR A 92 13.75 -9.68 3.39
N LEU A 93 12.42 -9.63 3.52
CA LEU A 93 11.59 -10.83 3.68
C LEU A 93 11.52 -11.65 2.39
N ALA A 94 11.68 -11.00 1.23
CA ALA A 94 11.61 -11.62 -0.08
C ALA A 94 10.38 -12.55 -0.27
N PRO A 95 9.15 -12.10 0.04
CA PRO A 95 7.97 -12.94 -0.13
C PRO A 95 7.78 -13.33 -1.59
N ALA A 96 7.24 -14.52 -1.85
CA ALA A 96 6.87 -14.95 -3.19
C ALA A 96 5.55 -14.31 -3.63
N SER A 97 4.66 -14.07 -2.68
CA SER A 97 3.32 -13.58 -2.96
C SER A 97 2.84 -12.54 -1.95
N ILE A 98 2.37 -11.40 -2.46
CA ILE A 98 1.83 -10.30 -1.64
C ILE A 98 0.37 -10.05 -2.04
N LEU A 99 -0.48 -9.83 -1.03
CA LEU A 99 -1.82 -9.25 -1.18
C LEU A 99 -1.85 -7.84 -0.58
N GLU A 100 -2.20 -6.86 -1.41
CA GLU A 100 -2.53 -5.50 -0.97
C GLU A 100 -4.05 -5.28 -1.02
N ILE A 101 -4.60 -4.70 0.05
CA ILE A 101 -5.98 -4.22 0.08
C ILE A 101 -5.96 -2.69 0.08
N GLY A 102 -6.53 -2.09 -0.97
CA GLY A 102 -6.56 -0.66 -1.22
C GLY A 102 -5.41 -0.21 -2.11
N THR A 103 -5.59 -0.34 -3.42
CA THR A 103 -4.60 0.10 -4.42
C THR A 103 -4.47 1.63 -4.44
N ARG A 104 -5.61 2.34 -4.45
CA ARG A 104 -5.72 3.79 -4.63
C ARG A 104 -4.93 4.34 -5.82
N LEU A 105 -3.69 4.82 -5.59
CA LEU A 105 -2.81 5.40 -6.61
C LEU A 105 -1.71 4.44 -7.09
N GLY A 106 -1.63 3.24 -6.50
CA GLY A 106 -0.61 2.24 -6.85
C GLY A 106 0.79 2.54 -6.33
N VAL A 107 0.98 3.58 -5.51
CA VAL A 107 2.31 3.99 -5.03
C VAL A 107 2.90 2.95 -4.06
N SER A 108 2.11 2.47 -3.09
CA SER A 108 2.50 1.39 -2.18
C SER A 108 2.78 0.10 -2.94
N ALA A 109 1.88 -0.28 -3.85
CA ALA A 109 2.09 -1.40 -4.77
C ALA A 109 3.44 -1.30 -5.50
N ALA A 110 3.79 -0.10 -6.00
CA ALA A 110 5.01 0.10 -6.76
C ALA A 110 6.27 -0.08 -5.91
N TYR A 111 6.27 0.42 -4.66
CA TYR A 111 7.37 0.16 -3.72
C TYR A 111 7.48 -1.33 -3.36
N MET A 112 6.36 -2.03 -3.15
CA MET A 112 6.37 -3.49 -2.93
C MET A 112 6.92 -4.24 -4.15
N ALA A 113 6.48 -3.87 -5.35
CA ALA A 113 6.93 -4.48 -6.59
C ALA A 113 8.44 -4.27 -6.82
N LEU A 114 8.97 -3.07 -6.56
CA LEU A 114 10.41 -2.81 -6.61
C LEU A 114 11.17 -3.64 -5.57
N GLY A 115 10.63 -3.78 -4.35
CA GLY A 115 11.21 -4.64 -3.31
C GLY A 115 11.32 -6.10 -3.77
N LEU A 116 10.24 -6.66 -4.33
CA LEU A 116 10.19 -8.01 -4.90
C LEU A 116 11.19 -8.18 -6.06
N LYS A 117 11.20 -7.22 -7.00
CA LYS A 117 12.12 -7.23 -8.15
C LYS A 117 13.58 -7.27 -7.70
N THR A 118 13.94 -6.46 -6.70
CA THR A 118 15.31 -6.46 -6.17
C THR A 118 15.63 -7.75 -5.40
N ALA A 119 14.68 -8.28 -4.61
CA ALA A 119 14.88 -9.54 -3.90
C ALA A 119 15.08 -10.75 -4.86
N CYS A 120 14.26 -10.87 -5.91
CA CYS A 120 14.34 -11.95 -6.90
C CYS A 120 15.67 -11.98 -7.65
N ARG A 121 16.31 -10.82 -7.89
CA ARG A 121 17.68 -10.78 -8.48
C ARG A 121 18.70 -11.56 -7.65
N THR A 122 18.47 -11.72 -6.35
CA THR A 122 19.32 -12.49 -5.46
C THR A 122 18.89 -13.96 -5.31
N ALA A 123 17.69 -14.32 -5.77
CA ALA A 123 17.11 -15.67 -5.76
C ALA A 123 16.23 -15.92 -7.01
N PRO A 124 16.84 -16.17 -8.19
CA PRO A 124 16.17 -16.06 -9.49
C PRO A 124 15.15 -17.16 -9.82
N THR A 125 14.96 -18.15 -8.95
CA THR A 125 14.02 -19.27 -9.16
C THR A 125 12.63 -19.02 -8.58
N GLN A 126 12.41 -17.88 -7.91
CA GLN A 126 11.16 -17.58 -7.23
C GLN A 126 10.17 -16.88 -8.16
N GLU A 127 9.03 -17.51 -8.41
CA GLU A 127 7.91 -16.89 -9.12
C GLU A 127 7.29 -15.81 -8.22
N LEU A 128 7.30 -14.57 -8.73
CA LEU A 128 6.79 -13.42 -8.01
C LEU A 128 5.31 -13.21 -8.29
N ARG A 129 4.57 -12.76 -7.27
CA ARG A 129 3.19 -12.36 -7.42
C ARG A 129 2.83 -11.21 -6.48
N LEU A 130 2.31 -10.12 -7.01
CA LEU A 130 1.68 -9.06 -6.24
C LEU A 130 0.25 -8.90 -6.73
N VAL A 131 -0.72 -9.12 -5.85
CA VAL A 131 -2.13 -8.86 -6.14
C VAL A 131 -2.56 -7.65 -5.32
N THR A 132 -3.17 -6.68 -5.97
CA THR A 132 -3.77 -5.54 -5.29
C THR A 132 -5.26 -5.45 -5.60
N VAL A 133 -6.05 -5.17 -4.57
CA VAL A 133 -7.51 -5.17 -4.65
C VAL A 133 -8.02 -3.80 -4.25
N ASP A 134 -8.88 -3.21 -5.06
CA ASP A 134 -9.58 -1.97 -4.74
C ASP A 134 -11.07 -2.06 -5.08
N ILE A 135 -11.90 -1.28 -4.40
CA ILE A 135 -13.33 -1.25 -4.67
C ILE A 135 -13.64 -0.43 -5.93
N GLU A 136 -12.78 0.54 -6.27
CA GLU A 136 -12.84 1.32 -7.50
C GLU A 136 -11.90 0.71 -8.56
N ASP A 137 -12.30 0.74 -9.84
CA ASP A 137 -11.37 0.42 -10.92
C ASP A 137 -10.37 1.56 -11.09
N VAL A 138 -9.25 1.45 -10.37
CA VAL A 138 -8.18 2.45 -10.35
C VAL A 138 -7.44 2.57 -11.69
N ASN A 139 -7.68 1.67 -12.64
CA ASN A 139 -7.09 1.69 -13.99
C ASN A 139 -8.10 2.05 -15.09
N ASP A 140 -9.33 2.45 -14.74
CA ASP A 140 -10.36 2.79 -15.72
C ASP A 140 -9.92 3.97 -16.62
N PRO A 141 -9.78 3.76 -17.95
CA PRO A 141 -9.35 4.81 -18.88
C PRO A 141 -10.39 5.92 -19.06
N HIS A 142 -11.64 5.70 -18.68
CA HIS A 142 -12.72 6.68 -18.82
C HIS A 142 -12.78 7.61 -17.60
N THR A 143 -12.90 7.07 -16.39
CA THR A 143 -12.98 7.90 -15.18
C THR A 143 -11.61 8.43 -14.74
N ARG A 144 -10.52 7.76 -15.13
CA ARG A 144 -9.12 8.12 -14.84
C ARG A 144 -8.91 8.51 -13.37
N PRO A 145 -9.15 7.61 -12.40
CA PRO A 145 -9.17 7.98 -10.97
C PRO A 145 -7.86 8.56 -10.43
N TRP A 146 -6.74 8.32 -11.10
CA TRP A 146 -5.42 8.84 -10.78
C TRP A 146 -5.24 10.32 -11.18
N ALA A 147 -5.95 10.78 -12.22
CA ALA A 147 -5.77 12.12 -12.79
C ALA A 147 -6.17 13.23 -11.81
N ARG A 148 -7.22 13.02 -11.00
CA ARG A 148 -7.66 13.98 -9.97
C ARG A 148 -6.61 14.23 -8.88
N TYR A 149 -5.62 13.35 -8.76
CA TYR A 149 -4.50 13.47 -7.81
C TYR A 149 -3.20 13.95 -8.49
N GLY A 150 -3.30 14.42 -9.74
CA GLY A 150 -2.14 14.91 -10.50
C GLY A 150 -1.17 13.81 -10.93
N SER A 151 -1.58 12.55 -10.89
CA SER A 151 -0.77 11.46 -11.44
C SER A 151 -0.83 11.49 -12.97
N LYS A 152 0.34 11.33 -13.62
CA LYS A 152 0.43 11.11 -15.06
C LYS A 152 0.04 9.68 -15.44
N TYR A 153 0.35 8.72 -14.57
CA TYR A 153 0.22 7.29 -14.83
C TYR A 153 -0.96 6.69 -14.05
N SER A 154 -1.68 5.78 -14.69
CA SER A 154 -2.50 4.81 -13.97
C SER A 154 -1.59 3.85 -13.18
N PRO A 155 -2.12 3.14 -12.17
CA PRO A 155 -1.36 2.10 -11.49
C PRO A 155 -0.76 1.05 -12.44
N VAL A 156 -1.48 0.61 -13.47
CA VAL A 156 -0.95 -0.35 -14.46
C VAL A 156 0.18 0.24 -15.31
N ASP A 157 0.05 1.50 -15.74
CA ASP A 157 1.11 2.17 -16.51
C ASP A 157 2.35 2.41 -15.65
N MET A 158 2.17 2.72 -14.36
CA MET A 158 3.25 2.86 -13.38
C MET A 158 4.04 1.56 -13.26
N MET A 159 3.36 0.41 -13.18
CA MET A 159 4.03 -0.89 -13.13
C MET A 159 4.75 -1.23 -14.43
N ALA A 160 4.21 -0.82 -15.57
CA ALA A 160 4.86 -1.02 -16.86
C ALA A 160 6.17 -0.23 -16.96
N GLU A 161 6.16 1.05 -16.55
CA GLU A 161 7.35 1.91 -16.53
C GLU A 161 8.43 1.42 -15.55
N LEU A 162 8.03 0.76 -14.46
CA LEU A 162 8.95 0.12 -13.50
C LEU A 162 9.38 -1.31 -13.92
N GLU A 163 8.90 -1.78 -15.07
CA GLU A 163 9.08 -3.14 -15.59
C GLU A 163 8.62 -4.23 -14.60
N CYS A 164 7.61 -3.95 -13.80
CA CYS A 164 7.05 -4.85 -12.80
C CYS A 164 5.69 -5.44 -13.22
N ALA A 165 5.08 -4.94 -14.30
CA ALA A 165 3.72 -5.31 -14.71
C ALA A 165 3.49 -6.83 -14.88
N HIS A 166 4.53 -7.60 -15.22
CA HIS A 166 4.44 -9.03 -15.49
C HIS A 166 4.10 -9.89 -14.25
N PHE A 167 4.28 -9.39 -13.03
CA PHE A 167 3.90 -10.10 -11.80
C PHE A 167 2.89 -9.34 -10.92
N VAL A 168 2.37 -8.18 -11.39
CA VAL A 168 1.43 -7.36 -10.63
C VAL A 168 0.03 -7.48 -11.24
N THR A 169 -0.95 -7.85 -10.43
CA THR A 169 -2.37 -7.97 -10.84
C THR A 169 -3.22 -6.98 -10.06
N PHE A 170 -4.00 -6.18 -10.78
CA PHE A 170 -5.00 -5.26 -10.22
C PHE A 170 -6.39 -5.88 -10.29
N ILE A 171 -7.13 -5.86 -9.18
CA ILE A 171 -8.46 -6.45 -9.08
C ILE A 171 -9.44 -5.42 -8.54
N THR A 172 -10.51 -5.18 -9.30
CA THR A 172 -11.64 -4.35 -8.87
C THR A 172 -12.68 -5.24 -8.18
N ALA A 173 -12.71 -5.21 -6.85
CA ALA A 173 -13.65 -6.00 -6.05
C ALA A 173 -13.83 -5.42 -4.64
N ASN A 174 -14.96 -5.76 -4.01
CA ASN A 174 -15.05 -5.67 -2.56
C ASN A 174 -14.04 -6.63 -1.93
N SER A 175 -13.22 -6.15 -0.99
CA SER A 175 -12.15 -6.97 -0.40
C SER A 175 -12.68 -8.17 0.40
N LEU A 176 -13.83 -8.05 1.06
CA LEU A 176 -14.44 -9.17 1.79
C LEU A 176 -14.89 -10.27 0.82
N ASP A 177 -15.52 -9.88 -0.28
CA ASP A 177 -15.93 -10.83 -1.32
C ASP A 177 -14.71 -11.48 -2.00
N PHE A 178 -13.64 -10.71 -2.21
CA PHE A 178 -12.40 -11.22 -2.77
C PHE A 178 -11.76 -12.26 -1.85
N ILE A 179 -11.61 -11.94 -0.57
CA ILE A 179 -11.01 -12.82 0.45
C ILE A 179 -11.87 -14.08 0.62
N ALA A 180 -13.20 -13.95 0.68
CA ALA A 180 -14.11 -15.08 0.87
C ALA A 180 -14.08 -16.10 -0.28
N LYS A 181 -13.74 -15.67 -1.50
CA LYS A 181 -13.68 -16.53 -2.70
C LYS A 181 -12.31 -17.16 -2.94
N LYS A 182 -11.28 -16.72 -2.21
CA LYS A 182 -9.88 -17.02 -2.54
C LYS A 182 -9.35 -18.20 -1.74
N GLU A 183 -8.77 -19.16 -2.47
CA GLU A 183 -8.07 -20.34 -1.91
C GLU A 183 -6.53 -20.17 -1.88
N ALA A 184 -5.99 -19.13 -2.52
CA ALA A 184 -4.54 -18.94 -2.62
C ALA A 184 -3.96 -18.29 -1.36
N GLY A 185 -2.89 -18.88 -0.81
CA GLY A 185 -2.08 -18.29 0.24
C GLY A 185 -1.30 -17.06 -0.24
N TYR A 186 -0.98 -16.18 0.70
CA TYR A 186 -0.08 -15.05 0.56
C TYR A 186 0.90 -15.08 1.73
N ASP A 187 2.08 -14.51 1.54
CA ASP A 187 3.13 -14.47 2.57
C ASP A 187 2.98 -13.28 3.52
#